data_AF-A0A259S5A1-F1
#
_entry.id   AF-A0A259S5A1-F1
#
_cell.length_a   1.000
_cell.length_b   1.000
_cell.length_c   1.000
_cell.angle_alpha   90.00
_cell.angle_beta   90.00
_cell.angle_gamma   90.00
#
_symmetry.space_group_name_H-M   'P 1'
#
loop_
_entity.id
_entity.type
_entity.pdbx_description
1 polymer ?
#
loop_
_entity_poly.entity_id
_entity_poly.type
_entity_poly.pdbx_seq_one_letter_code
_entity_poly.pdbx_strand_id
1 'polypeptide(L)' 'GGPGNATQPLVQFIYNQGFKFQDLGIAAAGAWILFALIIIITALQFGAQKKWVHYEH' A
#
# COMPACT_ATOMS: atom_id res chain seq x y z
N GLY A 1 8.70 -7.65 -16.26
CA GLY A 1 7.28 -7.89 -15.94
C GLY A 1 6.91 -9.25 -16.46
N GLY A 2 6.64 -10.20 -15.58
CA GLY A 2 6.33 -11.59 -15.94
C GLY A 2 4.93 -11.76 -16.51
N PRO A 3 4.62 -12.92 -17.11
CA PRO A 3 3.34 -13.19 -17.75
C PRO A 3 2.23 -13.28 -16.70
N GLY A 4 1.16 -12.51 -16.94
CA GLY A 4 -0.10 -12.64 -16.24
C GLY A 4 -0.14 -11.94 -14.88
N ASN A 5 -0.41 -10.63 -14.87
CA ASN A 5 -1.06 -9.87 -13.79
C ASN A 5 -0.54 -10.00 -12.33
N ALA A 6 0.46 -10.84 -12.05
CA ALA A 6 0.92 -11.24 -10.73
C ALA A 6 1.81 -10.18 -10.06
N THR A 7 2.24 -9.18 -10.83
CA THR A 7 3.02 -8.03 -10.36
C THR A 7 2.28 -6.71 -10.60
N GLN A 8 0.97 -6.72 -10.83
CA GLN A 8 0.23 -5.47 -10.90
C GLN A 8 0.23 -4.79 -9.53
N PRO A 9 0.73 -3.55 -9.42
CA PRO A 9 0.65 -2.81 -8.17
C PRO A 9 -0.82 -2.62 -7.75
N LEU A 10 -1.11 -2.62 -6.45
CA LEU A 10 -2.47 -2.37 -5.94
C LEU A 10 -3.04 -1.02 -6.43
N VAL A 11 -2.16 -0.03 -6.64
CA VAL A 11 -2.50 1.25 -7.28
C VAL A 11 -3.09 1.07 -8.69
N GLN A 12 -2.56 0.14 -9.49
CA GLN A 12 -3.07 -0.14 -10.83
C GLN A 12 -4.48 -0.74 -10.79
N PHE A 13 -4.77 -1.58 -9.80
CA PHE A 13 -6.12 -2.10 -9.57
C PHE A 13 -7.10 -0.97 -9.24
N ILE A 14 -6.75 -0.09 -8.30
CA ILE A 14 -7.57 1.07 -7.91
C ILE A 14 -7.82 1.99 -9.11
N TYR A 15 -6.78 2.26 -9.91
CA TYR A 15 -6.90 3.09 -11.11
C TYR A 15 -7.86 2.47 -12.12
N ASN A 16 -7.70 1.17 -12.42
CA ASN A 16 -8.60 0.49 -13.34
C ASN A 16 -10.04 0.55 -12.83
N GLN A 17 -10.27 0.31 -11.54
CA GLN A 17 -11.62 0.33 -10.98
C GLN A 17 -12.25 1.72 -11.01
N GLY A 18 -11.52 2.76 -10.60
CA GLY A 18 -12.06 4.12 -10.50
C GLY A 18 -12.19 4.84 -11.83
N PHE A 19 -11.28 4.57 -12.78
CA PHE A 19 -11.20 5.33 -14.04
C PHE A 19 -11.58 4.54 -15.27
N LYS A 20 -11.34 3.21 -15.32
CA LYS A 20 -11.76 2.39 -16.47
C LYS A 20 -13.16 1.81 -16.27
N PHE A 21 -13.42 1.25 -15.09
CA PHE A 21 -14.70 0.64 -14.75
C PHE A 21 -15.68 1.62 -14.10
N GLN A 22 -15.22 2.84 -13.76
CA GLN A 22 -16.01 3.90 -13.09
C GLN A 22 -16.67 3.48 -11.77
N ASP A 23 -16.16 2.41 -11.15
CA ASP A 23 -16.61 1.89 -9.87
C ASP A 23 -15.83 2.57 -8.74
N LEU A 24 -16.22 3.81 -8.48
CA LEU A 24 -15.59 4.65 -7.47
C LEU A 24 -15.67 4.04 -6.07
N GLY A 25 -16.71 3.26 -5.76
CA GLY A 25 -16.86 2.61 -4.46
C GLY A 25 -15.76 1.58 -4.19
N ILE A 26 -15.53 0.66 -5.14
CA ILE A 26 -14.48 -0.36 -5.01
C ILE A 26 -13.09 0.26 -5.12
N ALA A 27 -12.93 1.28 -5.97
CA ALA A 27 -11.68 2.03 -6.05
C ALA A 27 -11.34 2.73 -4.72
N ALA A 28 -12.32 3.38 -4.09
CA ALA A 28 -12.15 4.04 -2.80
C ALA A 28 -11.85 3.04 -1.67
N ALA A 29 -12.53 1.88 -1.66
CA ALA A 29 -12.23 0.81 -0.71
C ALA A 29 -10.78 0.30 -0.86
N GLY A 30 -10.33 0.08 -2.09
CA GLY A 30 -8.95 -0.29 -2.38
C GLY A 30 -7.94 0.78 -1.93
N ALA A 31 -8.25 2.05 -2.14
CA ALA A 31 -7.41 3.17 -1.70
C ALA A 31 -7.29 3.25 -0.17
N TRP A 32 -8.39 3.02 0.56
CA TRP A 32 -8.38 2.97 2.02
C TRP A 32 -7.53 1.82 2.57
N ILE A 33 -7.59 0.65 1.93
CA ILE A 33 -6.74 -0.50 2.30
C ILE A 33 -5.27 -0.16 2.08
N LEU A 34 -4.92 0.40 0.93
CA LEU A 34 -3.55 0.81 0.62
C LEU A 34 -3.05 1.85 1.63
N PHE A 35 -3.89 2.82 1.99
CA PHE A 35 -3.57 3.84 2.99
C PHE A 35 -3.31 3.24 4.38
N ALA A 36 -4.18 2.32 4.83
CA ALA A 36 -3.99 1.63 6.09
C ALA A 36 -2.67 0.82 6.12
N LEU A 37 -2.34 0.13 5.02
CA LEU A 37 -1.07 -0.58 4.89
C LEU A 37 0.13 0.35 5.03
N ILE A 38 0.10 1.52 4.39
CA ILE A 38 1.16 2.52 4.51
C ILE A 38 1.30 2.97 5.97
N ILE A 39 0.21 3.31 6.66
CA ILE A 39 0.26 3.71 8.07
C ILE A 39 0.83 2.60 8.93
N ILE A 40 0.41 1.35 8.73
CA ILE A 40 0.93 0.21 9.50
C ILE A 40 2.43 0.09 9.29
N ILE A 41 2.91 0.12 8.05
CA ILE A 41 4.33 0.03 7.73
C ILE A 41 5.08 1.22 8.33
N THR A 42 4.57 2.45 8.19
CA THR A 42 5.17 3.65 8.78
C THR A 42 5.24 3.52 10.31
N ALA A 43 4.16 3.14 10.98
CA ALA A 43 4.15 2.95 12.44
C ALA A 43 5.14 1.88 12.88
N LEU A 44 5.24 0.77 12.14
CA LEU A 44 6.23 -0.27 12.39
C LEU A 44 7.66 0.23 12.16
N GLN A 45 7.92 1.01 11.11
CA GLN A 45 9.23 1.60 10.84
C GLN A 45 9.65 2.55 11.97
N PHE A 46 8.76 3.45 12.41
CA PHE A 46 9.03 4.37 13.52
C PHE A 46 9.22 3.63 14.85
N GLY A 47 8.43 2.59 15.12
CA GLY A 47 8.58 1.75 16.31
C GLY A 47 9.88 0.93 16.31
N ALA A 48 10.26 0.38 15.15
CA ALA A 48 11.51 -0.36 14.97
C ALA A 48 12.73 0.57 15.09
N GLN A 49 12.69 1.77 14.50
CA GLN A 49 13.76 2.78 14.65
C GLN A 49 14.01 3.10 16.13
N LYS A 50 12.96 3.26 16.95
CA LYS A 50 13.12 3.53 18.38
C LYS A 50 13.79 2.38 19.15
N LYS A 51 13.68 1.13 18.66
CA LYS A 51 14.29 -0.06 19.26
C LYS A 51 15.73 -0.31 18.78
N TRP A 52 16.07 0.09 17.54
CA TRP A 52 17.37 -0.17 16.91
C TRP A 52 18.37 0.99 16.99
N VAL A 53 17.96 2.19 17.41
CA VAL A 53 18.88 3.34 17.58
C VAL A 53 19.81 3.23 18.80
N HIS A 54 19.63 2.25 19.71
CA HIS A 54 20.59 2.00 20.81
C HIS A 54 21.88 1.27 20.38
N TYR A 55 22.29 1.37 19.12
CA TYR A 55 23.58 0.87 18.64
C TYR A 55 24.58 2.01 18.47
N GLU A 56 24.97 2.64 19.57
CA GLU A 56 26.25 3.38 19.67
C GLU A 56 26.84 3.21 21.09
N HIS A 57 27.71 2.21 21.24
CA HIS A 57 28.83 2.21 22.18
C HIS A 57 30.04 1.56 21.49
#